data_AF-A0A2N0ZJB6-F1
#
_entry.id   AF-A0A2N0ZJB6-F1
#
_cell.length_a   1.000
_cell.length_b   1.000
_cell.length_c   1.000
_cell.angle_alpha   90.00
_cell.angle_beta   90.00
_cell.angle_gamma   90.00
#
_symmetry.space_group_name_H-M   'P 1'
#
loop_
_entity.id
_entity.type
_entity.pdbx_description
1 polymer ?
#
loop_
_entity_poly.entity_id
_entity_poly.type
_entity_poly.pdbx_seq_one_letter_code
_entity_poly.pdbx_strand_id
1 'polypeptide(L)'
;MDLEDVEEHDDSAYINAENTSESLGNEIGSNDQLLQELLPELLWRKIREHILLIDENKRNYQLLRGILQGISTYDNELVDRLLDSVVIDEILGKAYPYLQVSIGVDSKGIDRIIKSLIIDIAPIWQYKYLSYGRYLDSISDNDFCGFLEVISQKPEGDTVSIDIMNRRLHGHQDKRQSEIIVNLGQTLLLNFNYSNRIHSLDYEISNIIKVSFNGDNGKENAKKLCKKIILAIENYELSPREYNNTLYSLASIQPLVFMDCFLDREEISYRLKHVFNEGINSLKNIEPKIILRWCNVNPDTRFPIISSVIIPNYRNEKTGGFEWSSLANEIIKDSKKPVEILNRFKTSFRPNSWSGSLAKMMQERMGLITILKTHENPVIMDWAENKEIELYKEIEDIKKWELSFESERNERFE
;
A
#
# COMPACT_ATOMS: atom_id res chain seq x y z
N MET A 1 -20.88 -26.86 7.70
CA MET A 1 -21.08 -27.62 6.46
C MET A 1 -19.95 -27.20 5.53
N ASP A 2 -18.81 -27.80 5.86
CA ASP A 2 -17.68 -28.22 5.04
C ASP A 2 -17.12 -27.25 3.99
N LEU A 3 -16.06 -26.56 4.42
CA LEU A 3 -14.95 -26.12 3.58
C LEU A 3 -13.67 -26.66 4.24
N GLU A 4 -13.55 -27.99 4.30
CA GLU A 4 -12.28 -28.70 4.38
C GLU A 4 -12.04 -29.26 2.98
N ASP A 5 -11.04 -28.70 2.31
CA ASP A 5 -10.17 -29.31 1.27
C ASP A 5 -9.47 -28.16 0.53
N VAL A 6 -8.62 -27.44 1.26
CA VAL A 6 -7.47 -26.80 0.63
C VAL A 6 -6.43 -27.91 0.57
N GLU A 7 -6.30 -28.56 -0.58
CA GLU A 7 -5.11 -29.37 -0.88
C GLU A 7 -3.89 -28.46 -0.68
N GLU A 8 -3.17 -28.65 0.42
CA GLU A 8 -1.76 -28.26 0.51
C GLU A 8 -1.04 -29.06 -0.60
N HIS A 9 -0.95 -28.47 -1.79
CA HIS A 9 -0.03 -28.96 -2.81
C HIS A 9 1.36 -29.03 -2.19
N ASP A 10 2.01 -30.17 -2.37
CA ASP A 10 3.42 -30.37 -2.02
C ASP A 10 4.28 -29.47 -2.92
N ASP A 11 4.38 -28.20 -2.55
CA ASP A 11 5.17 -27.17 -3.22
C ASP A 11 6.61 -27.63 -3.42
N SER A 12 7.11 -28.54 -2.55
CA SER A 12 8.47 -29.06 -2.64
C SER A 12 8.69 -29.96 -3.86
N ALA A 13 7.71 -30.81 -4.20
CA ALA A 13 7.80 -31.69 -5.37
C ALA A 13 7.71 -30.88 -6.68
N TYR A 14 6.86 -29.85 -6.70
CA TYR A 14 6.73 -28.96 -7.85
C TYR A 14 8.01 -28.15 -8.08
N ILE A 15 8.54 -27.50 -7.03
CA ILE A 15 9.80 -26.74 -7.10
C ILE A 15 10.96 -27.65 -7.55
N ASN A 16 11.03 -28.88 -7.05
CA ASN A 16 12.06 -29.85 -7.48
C ASN A 16 11.95 -30.20 -8.96
N ALA A 17 10.74 -30.37 -9.49
CA ALA A 17 10.52 -30.65 -10.90
C ALA A 17 10.90 -29.47 -11.80
N GLU A 18 10.62 -28.24 -11.38
CA GLU A 18 11.02 -27.02 -12.09
C GLU A 18 12.54 -26.87 -12.16
N ASN A 19 13.22 -27.01 -11.01
CA ASN A 19 14.67 -26.92 -10.94
C ASN A 19 15.36 -28.01 -11.78
N THR A 20 14.81 -29.23 -11.77
CA THR A 20 15.31 -30.33 -12.61
C THR A 20 15.15 -30.01 -14.09
N SER A 21 14.01 -29.43 -14.48
CA SER A 21 13.72 -29.06 -15.87
C SER A 21 14.64 -27.94 -16.36
N GLU A 22 14.87 -26.91 -15.54
CA GLU A 22 15.81 -25.83 -15.85
C GLU A 22 17.25 -26.36 -15.98
N SER A 23 17.67 -27.24 -15.06
CA SER A 23 19.00 -27.86 -15.11
C SER A 23 19.21 -28.72 -16.37
N LEU A 24 18.22 -29.53 -16.74
CA LEU A 24 18.28 -30.33 -17.97
C LEU A 24 18.35 -29.44 -19.21
N GLY A 25 17.57 -28.36 -19.21
CA GLY A 25 17.61 -27.37 -20.28
C GLY A 25 18.99 -26.76 -20.44
N ASN A 26 19.63 -26.41 -19.32
CA ASN A 26 20.97 -25.84 -19.32
C ASN A 26 22.01 -26.84 -19.86
N GLU A 27 21.94 -28.11 -19.46
CA GLU A 27 22.80 -29.16 -20.00
C GLU A 27 22.66 -29.31 -21.53
N ILE A 28 21.41 -29.31 -22.03
CA ILE A 28 21.14 -29.35 -23.47
C ILE A 28 21.68 -28.10 -24.17
N GLY A 29 21.39 -26.91 -23.63
CA GLY A 29 21.79 -25.63 -24.21
C GLY A 29 23.31 -25.43 -24.25
N SER A 30 24.02 -25.97 -23.27
CA SER A 30 25.48 -25.88 -23.12
C SER A 30 26.25 -26.89 -24.00
N ASN A 31 25.57 -27.88 -24.59
CA ASN A 31 26.20 -28.90 -25.41
C ASN A 31 26.33 -28.44 -26.88
N ASP A 32 27.39 -27.66 -27.16
CA ASP A 32 27.69 -27.13 -28.50
C ASP A 32 27.78 -28.25 -29.56
N GLN A 33 28.36 -29.41 -29.23
CA GLN A 33 28.43 -30.53 -30.17
C GLN A 33 27.03 -31.05 -30.54
N LEU A 34 26.15 -31.24 -29.55
CA LEU A 34 24.76 -31.66 -29.79
C LEU A 34 24.02 -30.62 -30.65
N LEU A 35 24.24 -29.33 -30.42
CA LEU A 35 23.60 -28.25 -31.16
C LEU A 35 24.21 -28.01 -32.56
N GLN A 36 25.45 -28.40 -32.79
CA GLN A 36 26.01 -28.47 -34.14
C GLN A 36 25.43 -29.65 -34.92
N GLU A 37 25.18 -30.78 -34.25
CA GLU A 37 24.51 -31.95 -34.86
C GLU A 37 23.00 -31.70 -35.07
N LEU A 38 22.36 -30.94 -34.18
CA LEU A 38 20.96 -30.51 -34.23
C LEU A 38 20.89 -28.99 -34.31
N LEU A 39 20.63 -28.44 -35.51
CA LEU A 39 20.44 -27.00 -35.70
C LEU A 39 19.57 -26.40 -34.58
N PRO A 40 20.03 -25.36 -33.84
CA PRO A 40 19.32 -24.82 -32.69
C PRO A 40 17.88 -24.40 -33.02
N GLU A 41 17.65 -23.83 -34.19
CA GLU A 41 16.32 -23.46 -34.69
C GLU A 41 15.42 -24.69 -34.91
N LEU A 42 16.01 -25.85 -35.29
CA LEU A 42 15.29 -27.11 -35.43
C LEU A 42 14.91 -27.69 -34.06
N LEU A 43 15.81 -27.64 -33.09
CA LEU A 43 15.52 -28.01 -31.70
C LEU A 43 14.40 -27.13 -31.14
N TRP A 44 14.51 -25.82 -31.31
CA TRP A 44 13.53 -24.84 -30.86
C TRP A 44 12.14 -25.11 -31.46
N ARG A 45 12.08 -25.36 -32.78
CA ARG A 45 10.86 -25.74 -33.48
C ARG A 45 10.26 -27.05 -32.95
N LYS A 46 11.08 -28.08 -32.72
CA LYS A 46 10.59 -29.35 -32.17
C LYS A 46 10.02 -29.18 -30.77
N ILE A 47 10.67 -28.40 -29.89
CA ILE A 47 10.14 -28.17 -28.54
C ILE A 47 8.81 -27.43 -28.63
N ARG A 48 8.70 -26.42 -29.48
CA ARG A 48 7.43 -25.73 -29.75
C ARG A 48 6.33 -26.69 -30.21
N GLU A 49 6.63 -27.60 -31.14
CA GLU A 49 5.69 -28.63 -31.61
C GLU A 49 5.20 -29.54 -30.47
N HIS A 50 6.05 -29.85 -29.49
CA HIS A 50 5.66 -30.67 -28.33
C HIS A 50 4.89 -29.87 -27.27
N ILE A 51 5.22 -28.59 -27.04
CA ILE A 51 4.47 -27.70 -26.14
C ILE A 51 3.01 -27.57 -26.60
N LEU A 52 2.79 -27.58 -27.92
CA LEU A 52 1.45 -27.57 -28.51
C LEU A 52 0.59 -28.78 -28.15
N LEU A 53 1.21 -29.92 -27.85
CA LEU A 53 0.51 -31.14 -27.43
C LEU A 53 0.06 -31.09 -25.95
N ILE A 54 0.54 -30.10 -25.20
CA ILE A 54 0.24 -29.91 -23.78
C ILE A 54 -0.87 -28.85 -23.63
N ASP A 55 -1.85 -29.13 -22.77
CA ASP A 55 -2.90 -28.19 -22.36
C ASP A 55 -2.28 -26.86 -21.91
N GLU A 56 -2.85 -25.73 -22.33
CA GLU A 56 -2.28 -24.40 -22.08
C GLU A 56 -1.97 -24.15 -20.59
N ASN A 57 -2.87 -24.54 -19.70
CA ASN A 57 -2.74 -24.36 -18.25
C ASN A 57 -1.68 -25.28 -17.60
N LYS A 58 -1.14 -26.27 -18.33
CA LYS A 58 -0.12 -27.20 -17.85
C LYS A 58 1.25 -26.97 -18.50
N ARG A 59 1.37 -25.99 -19.40
CA ARG A 59 2.63 -25.70 -20.08
C ARG A 59 3.64 -25.13 -19.10
N ASN A 60 4.80 -25.77 -19.03
CA ASN A 60 5.95 -25.31 -18.27
C ASN A 60 7.09 -24.92 -19.24
N TYR A 61 7.68 -23.75 -19.01
CA TYR A 61 8.70 -23.18 -19.88
C TYR A 61 10.11 -23.21 -19.26
N GLN A 62 10.30 -23.83 -18.10
CA GLN A 62 11.59 -23.92 -17.38
C GLN A 62 12.68 -24.61 -18.21
N LEU A 63 12.33 -25.67 -18.95
CA LEU A 63 13.26 -26.31 -19.87
C LEU A 63 13.81 -25.32 -20.92
N LEU A 64 12.93 -24.49 -21.50
CA LEU A 64 13.34 -23.46 -22.46
C LEU A 64 14.23 -22.40 -21.81
N ARG A 65 13.95 -22.01 -20.56
CA ARG A 65 14.80 -21.08 -19.79
C ARG A 65 16.21 -21.65 -19.63
N GLY A 66 16.31 -22.92 -19.24
CA GLY A 66 17.57 -23.64 -19.14
C GLY A 66 18.33 -23.65 -20.47
N ILE A 67 17.65 -23.97 -21.58
CA ILE A 67 18.28 -23.99 -22.91
C ILE A 67 18.84 -22.61 -23.28
N LEU A 68 18.06 -21.54 -23.09
CA LEU A 68 18.52 -20.18 -23.36
C LEU A 68 19.73 -19.80 -22.49
N GLN A 69 19.72 -20.17 -21.21
CA GLN A 69 20.86 -19.96 -20.31
C GLN A 69 22.10 -20.72 -20.81
N GLY A 70 21.96 -22.00 -21.17
CA GLY A 70 23.07 -22.80 -21.66
C GLY A 70 23.69 -22.22 -22.94
N ILE A 71 22.86 -21.85 -23.92
CA ILE A 71 23.33 -21.24 -25.18
C ILE A 71 24.03 -19.89 -24.92
N SER A 72 23.51 -19.07 -23.98
CA SER A 72 24.09 -17.76 -23.67
C SER A 72 25.54 -17.80 -23.17
N THR A 73 26.02 -18.97 -22.74
CA THR A 73 27.41 -19.14 -22.30
C THR A 73 28.43 -19.09 -23.45
N TYR A 74 28.00 -19.30 -24.70
CA TYR A 74 28.91 -19.28 -25.86
C TYR A 74 28.35 -18.58 -27.13
N ASP A 75 27.03 -18.42 -27.30
CA ASP A 75 26.45 -17.76 -28.48
C ASP A 75 25.24 -16.87 -28.13
N ASN A 76 25.52 -15.65 -27.70
CA ASN A 76 24.47 -14.65 -27.40
C ASN A 76 23.71 -14.17 -28.65
N GLU A 77 24.32 -14.21 -29.84
CA GLU A 77 23.63 -13.80 -31.07
C GLU A 77 22.54 -14.81 -31.46
N LEU A 78 22.80 -16.10 -31.25
CA LEU A 78 21.79 -17.13 -31.43
C LEU A 78 20.65 -16.98 -30.42
N VAL A 79 20.94 -16.73 -29.14
CA VAL A 79 19.90 -16.45 -28.15
C VAL A 79 19.03 -15.27 -28.58
N ASP A 80 19.65 -14.21 -29.10
CA ASP A 80 18.92 -13.06 -29.61
C ASP A 80 17.96 -13.42 -30.75
N ARG A 81 18.44 -14.15 -31.76
CA ARG A 81 17.59 -14.62 -32.86
C ARG A 81 16.45 -15.51 -32.40
N LEU A 82 16.70 -16.40 -31.45
CA LEU A 82 15.68 -17.29 -30.88
C LEU A 82 14.60 -16.49 -30.17
N LEU A 83 14.97 -15.58 -29.28
CA LEU A 83 14.02 -14.73 -28.57
C LEU A 83 13.27 -13.76 -29.51
N ASP A 84 13.92 -13.22 -30.55
CA ASP A 84 13.26 -12.41 -31.58
C ASP A 84 12.16 -13.19 -32.30
N SER A 85 12.38 -14.48 -32.56
CA SER A 85 11.38 -15.37 -33.16
C SER A 85 10.22 -15.67 -32.20
N VAL A 86 10.50 -15.78 -30.90
CA VAL A 86 9.49 -16.02 -29.86
C VAL A 86 8.53 -14.84 -29.72
N VAL A 87 9.02 -13.61 -29.83
CA VAL A 87 8.20 -12.39 -29.68
C VAL A 87 6.99 -12.36 -30.62
N ILE A 88 7.13 -12.91 -31.83
CA ILE A 88 6.08 -12.94 -32.86
C ILE A 88 5.31 -14.27 -32.90
N ASP A 89 5.68 -15.25 -32.08
CA ASP A 89 5.08 -16.58 -32.11
C ASP A 89 3.78 -16.61 -31.29
N GLU A 90 2.70 -17.12 -31.87
CA GLU A 90 1.37 -17.14 -31.22
C GLU A 90 1.29 -17.99 -29.94
N ILE A 91 2.23 -18.93 -29.75
CA ILE A 91 2.23 -19.85 -28.61
C ILE A 91 3.31 -19.43 -27.61
N LEU A 92 4.57 -19.38 -28.05
CA LEU A 92 5.69 -19.05 -27.19
C LEU A 92 5.72 -17.56 -26.83
N GLY A 93 5.17 -16.70 -27.68
CA GLY A 93 5.03 -15.27 -27.40
C GLY A 93 4.22 -15.01 -26.14
N LYS A 94 3.30 -15.90 -25.76
CA LYS A 94 2.55 -15.81 -24.49
C LYS A 94 3.45 -15.89 -23.26
N ALA A 95 4.57 -16.61 -23.37
CA ALA A 95 5.56 -16.80 -22.31
C ALA A 95 6.83 -15.96 -22.52
N TYR A 96 6.86 -15.08 -23.52
CA TYR A 96 8.05 -14.32 -23.89
C TYR A 96 8.67 -13.56 -22.71
N PRO A 97 7.93 -12.77 -21.89
CA PRO A 97 8.55 -11.99 -20.82
C PRO A 97 9.29 -12.87 -19.81
N TYR A 98 8.76 -14.06 -19.55
CA TYR A 98 9.37 -15.06 -18.68
C TYR A 98 10.62 -15.73 -19.31
N LEU A 99 10.63 -15.90 -20.63
CA LEU A 99 11.80 -16.41 -21.35
C LEU A 99 12.92 -15.36 -21.44
N GLN A 100 12.59 -14.09 -21.67
CA GLN A 100 13.56 -12.99 -21.76
C GLN A 100 14.43 -12.87 -20.51
N VAL A 101 13.84 -13.02 -19.33
CA VAL A 101 14.57 -12.88 -18.05
C VAL A 101 15.58 -13.99 -17.79
N SER A 102 15.61 -15.03 -18.62
CA SER A 102 16.58 -16.14 -18.50
C SER A 102 18.03 -15.69 -18.70
N ILE A 103 18.26 -14.62 -19.46
CA ILE A 103 19.60 -14.13 -19.82
C ILE A 103 19.85 -12.67 -19.39
N GLY A 104 18.96 -12.10 -18.58
CA GLY A 104 18.97 -10.67 -18.25
C GLY A 104 18.32 -9.78 -19.32
N VAL A 105 18.33 -8.46 -19.06
CA VAL A 105 17.73 -7.46 -19.96
C VAL A 105 18.76 -6.39 -20.29
N ASP A 106 19.24 -6.41 -21.53
CA ASP A 106 20.07 -5.38 -22.15
C ASP A 106 19.23 -4.50 -23.08
N SER A 107 19.89 -3.63 -23.87
CA SER A 107 19.20 -2.74 -24.83
C SER A 107 18.37 -3.50 -25.87
N LYS A 108 18.88 -4.61 -26.41
CA LYS A 108 18.10 -5.47 -27.31
C LYS A 108 16.93 -6.15 -26.59
N GLY A 109 17.14 -6.56 -25.34
CA GLY A 109 16.08 -7.03 -24.44
C GLY A 109 14.95 -6.01 -24.31
N ILE A 110 15.27 -4.73 -24.12
CA ILE A 110 14.27 -3.65 -24.06
C ILE A 110 13.53 -3.48 -25.39
N ASP A 111 14.24 -3.45 -26.51
CA ASP A 111 13.61 -3.36 -27.84
C ASP A 111 12.62 -4.51 -28.07
N ARG A 112 12.99 -5.73 -27.67
CA ARG A 112 12.12 -6.91 -27.74
C ARG A 112 10.93 -6.82 -26.78
N ILE A 113 11.11 -6.32 -25.55
CA ILE A 113 10.03 -6.09 -24.59
C ILE A 113 8.99 -5.12 -25.16
N ILE A 114 9.45 -3.98 -25.69
CA ILE A 114 8.59 -2.98 -26.32
C ILE A 114 7.86 -3.58 -27.52
N LYS A 115 8.57 -4.31 -28.38
CA LYS A 115 7.96 -5.00 -29.53
C LYS A 115 6.89 -6.00 -29.10
N SER A 116 7.16 -6.80 -28.07
CA SER A 116 6.21 -7.77 -27.52
C SER A 116 4.96 -7.07 -26.95
N LEU A 117 5.12 -5.96 -26.24
CA LEU A 117 4.01 -5.15 -25.74
C LEU A 117 3.17 -4.56 -26.88
N ILE A 118 3.80 -4.14 -27.98
CA ILE A 118 3.08 -3.63 -29.16
C ILE A 118 2.26 -4.73 -29.85
N ILE A 119 2.84 -5.94 -29.97
CA ILE A 119 2.19 -7.08 -30.64
C ILE A 119 1.05 -7.66 -29.78
N ASP A 120 1.15 -7.55 -28.46
CA ASP A 120 0.07 -7.89 -27.51
C ASP A 120 -0.32 -9.39 -27.47
N ILE A 121 0.63 -10.28 -27.78
CA ILE A 121 0.44 -11.74 -27.60
C ILE A 121 0.60 -12.14 -26.14
N ALA A 122 1.58 -11.55 -25.44
CA ALA A 122 1.86 -11.88 -24.04
C ALA A 122 0.82 -11.25 -23.11
N PRO A 123 0.15 -12.04 -22.24
CA PRO A 123 -0.71 -11.48 -21.21
C PRO A 123 0.05 -10.48 -20.33
N ILE A 124 -0.55 -9.35 -20.00
CA ILE A 124 0.12 -8.24 -19.29
C ILE A 124 0.75 -8.67 -17.95
N TRP A 125 0.14 -9.64 -17.26
CA TRP A 125 0.65 -10.14 -15.98
C TRP A 125 2.01 -10.83 -16.10
N GLN A 126 2.36 -11.39 -17.27
CA GLN A 126 3.65 -12.03 -17.51
C GLN A 126 4.82 -11.04 -17.37
N TYR A 127 4.60 -9.75 -17.63
CA TYR A 127 5.66 -8.75 -17.50
C TYR A 127 6.07 -8.51 -16.03
N LYS A 128 5.32 -9.01 -15.04
CA LYS A 128 5.77 -9.03 -13.63
C LYS A 128 7.07 -9.79 -13.45
N TYR A 129 7.36 -10.81 -14.27
CA TYR A 129 8.61 -11.57 -14.21
C TYR A 129 9.85 -10.70 -14.44
N LEU A 130 9.74 -9.58 -15.18
CA LEU A 130 10.83 -8.61 -15.36
C LEU A 130 11.32 -8.02 -14.04
N SER A 131 10.45 -7.98 -13.03
CA SER A 131 10.74 -7.40 -11.72
C SER A 131 11.48 -8.37 -10.77
N TYR A 132 11.50 -9.67 -11.10
CA TYR A 132 12.18 -10.69 -10.30
C TYR A 132 13.64 -10.78 -10.71
N GLY A 133 14.58 -11.03 -9.80
CA GLY A 133 15.98 -11.32 -10.16
C GLY A 133 16.86 -10.15 -10.59
N ARG A 134 16.46 -8.88 -10.36
CA ARG A 134 17.28 -7.66 -10.60
C ARG A 134 17.77 -7.49 -12.06
N TYR A 135 17.10 -8.12 -13.02
CA TYR A 135 17.48 -8.07 -14.44
C TYR A 135 17.42 -6.67 -15.08
N LEU A 136 16.72 -5.73 -14.42
CA LEU A 136 16.55 -4.34 -14.84
C LEU A 136 17.55 -3.37 -14.19
N ASP A 137 18.54 -3.86 -13.45
CA ASP A 137 19.51 -2.99 -12.75
C ASP A 137 20.53 -2.35 -13.73
N SER A 138 20.77 -2.97 -14.89
CA SER A 138 21.76 -2.54 -15.88
C SER A 138 21.21 -1.57 -16.93
N ILE A 139 19.89 -1.39 -17.02
CA ILE A 139 19.28 -0.53 -18.05
C ILE A 139 19.23 0.93 -17.61
N SER A 140 19.21 1.84 -18.59
CA SER A 140 19.11 3.27 -18.32
C SER A 140 17.74 3.64 -17.73
N ASP A 141 17.68 4.74 -16.98
CA ASP A 141 16.40 5.26 -16.46
C ASP A 141 15.42 5.62 -17.59
N ASN A 142 15.93 6.07 -18.74
CA ASN A 142 15.08 6.38 -19.91
C ASN A 142 14.44 5.12 -20.47
N ASP A 143 15.22 4.05 -20.65
CA ASP A 143 14.71 2.78 -21.15
C ASP A 143 13.70 2.18 -20.17
N PHE A 144 14.03 2.20 -18.87
CA PHE A 144 13.14 1.74 -17.82
C PHE A 144 11.81 2.49 -17.84
N CYS A 145 11.85 3.82 -17.90
CA CYS A 145 10.63 4.61 -17.94
C CYS A 145 9.83 4.37 -19.22
N GLY A 146 10.51 4.30 -20.38
CA GLY A 146 9.86 4.11 -21.68
C GLY A 146 9.03 2.84 -21.74
N PHE A 147 9.56 1.69 -21.30
CA PHE A 147 8.78 0.46 -21.35
C PHE A 147 7.68 0.40 -20.26
N LEU A 148 7.92 0.96 -19.06
CA LEU A 148 6.87 1.02 -18.02
C LEU A 148 5.68 1.88 -18.45
N GLU A 149 5.92 2.98 -19.17
CA GLU A 149 4.86 3.80 -19.74
C GLU A 149 3.98 2.97 -20.69
N VAL A 150 4.59 2.15 -21.55
CA VAL A 150 3.85 1.26 -22.46
C VAL A 150 3.05 0.22 -21.68
N ILE A 151 3.62 -0.41 -20.64
CA ILE A 151 2.89 -1.35 -19.77
C ILE A 151 1.69 -0.64 -19.12
N SER A 152 1.88 0.56 -18.58
CA SER A 152 0.84 1.28 -17.84
C SER A 152 -0.39 1.67 -18.68
N GLN A 153 -0.23 1.71 -20.01
CA GLN A 153 -1.31 2.02 -20.96
C GLN A 153 -2.14 0.79 -21.35
N LYS A 154 -1.69 -0.42 -20.98
CA LYS A 154 -2.42 -1.66 -21.26
C LYS A 154 -3.52 -1.91 -20.22
N PRO A 155 -4.61 -2.60 -20.58
CA PRO A 155 -5.59 -3.07 -19.60
C PRO A 155 -4.90 -3.85 -18.47
N GLU A 156 -5.20 -3.50 -17.22
CA GLU A 156 -4.60 -4.08 -15.99
C GLU A 156 -3.07 -3.87 -15.82
N GLY A 157 -2.43 -3.12 -16.74
CA GLY A 157 -0.99 -2.87 -16.72
C GLY A 157 -0.53 -1.86 -15.68
N ASP A 158 -1.45 -1.09 -15.09
CA ASP A 158 -1.16 -0.18 -13.98
C ASP A 158 -0.65 -0.93 -12.74
N THR A 159 -1.28 -2.06 -12.38
CA THR A 159 -0.84 -2.92 -11.27
C THR A 159 0.56 -3.51 -11.51
N VAL A 160 0.83 -3.95 -12.74
CA VAL A 160 2.12 -4.51 -13.16
C VAL A 160 3.21 -3.44 -13.10
N SER A 161 2.91 -2.24 -13.59
CA SER A 161 3.85 -1.11 -13.60
C SER A 161 4.20 -0.66 -12.18
N ILE A 162 3.23 -0.63 -11.26
CA ILE A 162 3.46 -0.29 -9.85
C ILE A 162 4.35 -1.31 -9.16
N ASP A 163 4.14 -2.62 -9.37
CA ASP A 163 4.99 -3.67 -8.80
C ASP A 163 6.43 -3.55 -9.33
N ILE A 164 6.61 -3.43 -10.65
CA ILE A 164 7.95 -3.28 -11.26
C ILE A 164 8.66 -2.02 -10.72
N MET A 165 7.94 -0.89 -10.64
CA MET A 165 8.48 0.36 -10.10
C MET A 165 8.90 0.22 -8.64
N ASN A 166 8.05 -0.36 -7.79
CA ASN A 166 8.37 -0.58 -6.38
C ASN A 166 9.63 -1.46 -6.21
N ARG A 167 9.78 -2.52 -7.00
CA ARG A 167 10.97 -3.39 -6.93
C ARG A 167 12.24 -2.70 -7.38
N ARG A 168 12.20 -1.86 -8.44
CA ARG A 168 13.36 -1.04 -8.83
C ARG A 168 13.77 -0.13 -7.69
N LEU A 169 12.81 0.57 -7.08
CA LEU A 169 13.07 1.49 -5.97
C LEU A 169 13.66 0.76 -4.76
N HIS A 170 13.15 -0.42 -4.43
CA HIS A 170 13.71 -1.24 -3.35
C HIS A 170 15.17 -1.63 -3.60
N GLY A 171 15.50 -2.08 -4.81
CA GLY A 171 16.88 -2.41 -5.20
C GLY A 171 17.84 -1.20 -5.23
N HIS A 172 17.30 0.02 -5.24
CA HIS A 172 18.03 1.28 -5.34
C HIS A 172 17.80 2.21 -4.14
N GLN A 173 17.37 1.69 -2.98
CA GLN A 173 17.01 2.50 -1.81
C GLN A 173 18.13 3.43 -1.30
N ASP A 174 19.40 3.03 -1.49
CA ASP A 174 20.58 3.80 -1.08
C ASP A 174 21.02 4.85 -2.11
N LYS A 175 20.34 4.92 -3.26
CA LYS A 175 20.68 5.83 -4.36
C LYS A 175 19.61 6.89 -4.52
N ARG A 176 20.05 8.13 -4.81
CA ARG A 176 19.16 9.19 -5.24
C ARG A 176 18.57 8.83 -6.60
N GLN A 177 17.25 8.84 -6.69
CA GLN A 177 16.54 8.59 -7.95
C GLN A 177 16.61 9.81 -8.87
N SER A 178 16.68 9.56 -10.17
CA SER A 178 16.64 10.61 -11.18
C SER A 178 15.25 11.24 -11.29
N GLU A 179 15.18 12.42 -11.90
CA GLU A 179 13.92 13.15 -12.06
C GLU A 179 12.91 12.39 -12.95
N ILE A 180 13.38 11.65 -13.96
CA ILE A 180 12.49 10.88 -14.84
C ILE A 180 11.83 9.71 -14.08
N ILE A 181 12.55 9.05 -13.17
CA ILE A 181 12.01 8.00 -12.30
C ILE A 181 10.98 8.59 -11.34
N VAL A 182 11.32 9.72 -10.69
CA VAL A 182 10.38 10.44 -9.79
C VAL A 182 9.11 10.83 -10.53
N ASN A 183 9.22 11.41 -11.72
CA ASN A 183 8.07 11.85 -12.52
C ASN A 183 7.20 10.67 -12.98
N LEU A 184 7.81 9.55 -13.37
CA LEU A 184 7.07 8.34 -13.70
C LEU A 184 6.32 7.81 -12.48
N GLY A 185 6.96 7.73 -11.31
CA GLY A 185 6.32 7.29 -10.08
C GLY A 185 5.09 8.14 -9.73
N GLN A 186 5.17 9.46 -9.88
CA GLN A 186 4.01 10.35 -9.72
C GLN A 186 2.92 10.06 -10.77
N THR A 187 3.30 9.88 -12.04
CA THR A 187 2.37 9.63 -13.15
C THR A 187 1.61 8.32 -12.98
N LEU A 188 2.31 7.24 -12.62
CA LEU A 188 1.71 5.93 -12.37
C LEU A 188 0.65 6.01 -11.27
N LEU A 189 0.97 6.64 -10.13
CA LEU A 189 0.01 6.76 -9.02
C LEU A 189 -1.16 7.70 -9.36
N LEU A 190 -0.94 8.75 -10.13
CA LEU A 190 -2.02 9.63 -10.57
C LEU A 190 -2.98 8.94 -11.56
N ASN A 191 -2.49 8.01 -12.36
CA ASN A 191 -3.29 7.26 -13.33
C ASN A 191 -3.94 6.01 -12.73
N PHE A 192 -3.36 5.44 -11.67
CA PHE A 192 -3.85 4.21 -11.03
C PHE A 192 -5.32 4.28 -10.60
N ASN A 193 -6.08 3.23 -10.92
CA ASN A 193 -7.50 3.16 -10.54
C ASN A 193 -7.67 2.59 -9.12
N TYR A 194 -7.78 3.50 -8.15
CA TYR A 194 -7.98 3.18 -6.73
C TYR A 194 -9.32 2.50 -6.39
N SER A 195 -10.24 2.42 -7.34
CA SER A 195 -11.58 1.84 -7.16
C SER A 195 -11.61 0.32 -7.41
N ASN A 196 -10.50 -0.26 -7.89
CA ASN A 196 -10.41 -1.69 -8.20
C ASN A 196 -10.10 -2.52 -6.94
N ARG A 197 -10.90 -3.57 -6.70
CA ARG A 197 -10.94 -4.34 -5.44
C ARG A 197 -10.18 -5.68 -5.47
N ILE A 198 -9.50 -5.99 -6.57
CA ILE A 198 -8.97 -7.35 -6.77
C ILE A 198 -7.74 -7.59 -5.86
N HIS A 199 -6.83 -6.62 -5.71
CA HIS A 199 -5.72 -6.66 -4.75
C HIS A 199 -5.28 -5.25 -4.35
N SER A 200 -5.06 -4.99 -3.05
CA SER A 200 -4.48 -3.73 -2.59
C SER A 200 -2.97 -3.72 -2.85
N LEU A 201 -2.47 -2.64 -3.47
CA LEU A 201 -1.05 -2.34 -3.68
C LEU A 201 -0.54 -1.30 -2.66
N ASP A 202 -1.15 -1.25 -1.48
CA ASP A 202 -0.90 -0.20 -0.49
C ASP A 202 0.57 -0.07 -0.08
N TYR A 203 1.27 -1.20 0.03
CA TYR A 203 2.69 -1.19 0.37
C TYR A 203 3.54 -0.62 -0.78
N GLU A 204 3.31 -1.07 -2.01
CA GLU A 204 4.00 -0.62 -3.22
C GLU A 204 3.77 0.87 -3.45
N ILE A 205 2.51 1.31 -3.37
CA ILE A 205 2.10 2.70 -3.53
C ILE A 205 2.77 3.57 -2.47
N SER A 206 2.78 3.12 -1.21
CA SER A 206 3.43 3.81 -0.09
C SER A 206 4.92 4.04 -0.34
N ASN A 207 5.64 3.05 -0.86
CA ASN A 207 7.06 3.19 -1.18
C ASN A 207 7.30 4.16 -2.35
N ILE A 208 6.47 4.10 -3.39
CA ILE A 208 6.55 5.05 -4.51
C ILE A 208 6.28 6.48 -4.02
N ILE A 209 5.35 6.70 -3.08
CA ILE A 209 5.07 8.01 -2.48
C ILE A 209 6.31 8.58 -1.78
N LYS A 210 6.97 7.78 -0.92
CA LYS A 210 8.16 8.21 -0.16
C LYS A 210 9.27 8.74 -1.06
N VAL A 211 9.45 8.13 -2.21
CA VAL A 211 10.46 8.52 -3.19
C VAL A 211 9.98 9.67 -4.07
N SER A 212 8.78 9.54 -4.64
CA SER A 212 8.37 10.34 -5.78
C SER A 212 7.67 11.64 -5.38
N PHE A 213 7.13 11.74 -4.17
CA PHE A 213 6.34 12.90 -3.74
C PHE A 213 7.07 13.78 -2.73
N ASN A 214 8.37 13.58 -2.52
CA ASN A 214 9.14 14.37 -1.57
C ASN A 214 9.46 15.80 -2.07
N GLY A 215 9.62 16.74 -1.13
CA GLY A 215 10.03 18.11 -1.41
C GLY A 215 8.99 18.94 -2.19
N ASP A 216 9.42 20.09 -2.71
CA ASP A 216 8.51 21.05 -3.35
C ASP A 216 7.93 20.53 -4.68
N ASN A 217 8.72 19.77 -5.44
CA ASN A 217 8.30 19.20 -6.73
C ASN A 217 7.13 18.20 -6.59
N GLY A 218 7.01 17.53 -5.44
CA GLY A 218 5.94 16.57 -5.18
C GLY A 218 4.60 17.21 -4.76
N LYS A 219 4.58 18.49 -4.35
CA LYS A 219 3.41 19.11 -3.69
C LYS A 219 2.14 19.09 -4.55
N GLU A 220 2.24 19.56 -5.79
CA GLU A 220 1.06 19.69 -6.66
C GLU A 220 0.48 18.33 -7.02
N ASN A 221 1.34 17.36 -7.32
CA ASN A 221 0.89 16.01 -7.62
C ASN A 221 0.41 15.28 -6.35
N ALA A 222 0.98 15.54 -5.17
CA ALA A 222 0.45 15.05 -3.90
C ALA A 222 -0.97 15.57 -3.64
N LYS A 223 -1.23 16.85 -3.95
CA LYS A 223 -2.56 17.45 -3.84
C LYS A 223 -3.57 16.76 -4.76
N LYS A 224 -3.19 16.51 -6.02
CA LYS A 224 -4.03 15.76 -6.98
C LYS A 224 -4.30 14.33 -6.49
N LEU A 225 -3.28 13.64 -6.00
CA LEU A 225 -3.40 12.29 -5.48
C LEU A 225 -4.30 12.24 -4.23
N CYS A 226 -4.12 13.16 -3.27
CA CYS A 226 -4.99 13.28 -2.10
C CYS A 226 -6.45 13.47 -2.52
N LYS A 227 -6.73 14.36 -3.48
CA LYS A 227 -8.10 14.57 -4.00
C LYS A 227 -8.68 13.29 -4.62
N LYS A 228 -7.89 12.55 -5.40
CA LYS A 228 -8.33 11.28 -6.01
C LYS A 228 -8.71 10.25 -4.94
N ILE A 229 -7.86 10.09 -3.93
CA ILE A 229 -8.10 9.17 -2.79
C ILE A 229 -9.34 9.61 -1.99
N ILE A 230 -9.47 10.91 -1.70
CA ILE A 230 -10.64 11.47 -1.00
C ILE A 230 -11.93 11.14 -1.77
N LEU A 231 -11.96 11.38 -3.08
CA LEU A 231 -13.12 11.07 -3.91
C LEU A 231 -13.46 9.57 -3.90
N ALA A 232 -12.45 8.69 -3.99
CA ALA A 232 -12.66 7.25 -3.93
C ALA A 232 -13.21 6.79 -2.56
N ILE A 233 -12.71 7.36 -1.45
CA ILE A 233 -13.24 7.10 -0.10
C ILE A 233 -14.68 7.61 0.01
N GLU A 234 -14.94 8.82 -0.48
CA GLU A 234 -16.27 9.42 -0.44
C GLU A 234 -17.26 8.64 -1.33
N ASN A 235 -16.84 8.01 -2.42
CA ASN A 235 -17.73 7.22 -3.28
C ASN A 235 -17.92 5.75 -2.87
N TYR A 236 -17.37 5.30 -1.73
CA TYR A 236 -17.32 3.87 -1.34
C TYR A 236 -16.55 2.95 -2.29
N GLU A 237 -15.65 3.54 -3.07
CA GLU A 237 -14.79 2.83 -3.99
C GLU A 237 -13.54 2.32 -3.30
N LEU A 238 -13.08 3.03 -2.26
CA LEU A 238 -11.88 2.72 -1.50
C LEU A 238 -12.16 2.69 0.02
N SER A 239 -11.67 1.64 0.69
CA SER A 239 -11.63 1.59 2.15
C SER A 239 -10.33 2.21 2.67
N PRO A 240 -10.38 3.21 3.59
CA PRO A 240 -9.16 3.75 4.20
C PRO A 240 -8.27 2.69 4.86
N ARG A 241 -8.85 1.59 5.36
CA ARG A 241 -8.10 0.50 6.00
C ARG A 241 -7.22 -0.28 5.03
N GLU A 242 -7.66 -0.41 3.78
CA GLU A 242 -6.92 -1.13 2.73
C GLU A 242 -5.74 -0.32 2.19
N TYR A 243 -5.73 0.99 2.45
CA TYR A 243 -4.71 1.95 1.96
C TYR A 243 -4.02 2.72 3.12
N ASN A 244 -3.84 2.05 4.25
CA ASN A 244 -3.29 2.69 5.46
C ASN A 244 -1.85 3.19 5.24
N ASN A 245 -0.98 2.38 4.62
CA ASN A 245 0.41 2.77 4.35
C ASN A 245 0.50 3.95 3.38
N THR A 246 -0.41 4.01 2.41
CA THR A 246 -0.54 5.10 1.43
C THR A 246 -0.90 6.41 2.14
N LEU A 247 -1.93 6.38 2.99
CA LEU A 247 -2.36 7.54 3.79
C LEU A 247 -1.25 8.01 4.73
N TYR A 248 -0.57 7.09 5.42
CA TYR A 248 0.58 7.40 6.27
C TYR A 248 1.72 8.06 5.51
N SER A 249 2.09 7.52 4.35
CA SER A 249 3.19 8.07 3.55
C SER A 249 2.86 9.45 3.01
N LEU A 250 1.62 9.70 2.56
CA LEU A 250 1.20 11.04 2.14
C LEU A 250 1.25 12.04 3.30
N ALA A 251 0.72 11.66 4.46
CA ALA A 251 0.73 12.50 5.65
C ALA A 251 2.16 12.80 6.14
N SER A 252 3.07 11.84 6.05
CA SER A 252 4.46 12.02 6.48
C SER A 252 5.29 12.85 5.49
N ILE A 253 5.13 12.62 4.19
CA ILE A 253 5.96 13.25 3.14
C ILE A 253 5.46 14.64 2.78
N GLN A 254 4.14 14.85 2.79
CA GLN A 254 3.50 16.13 2.43
C GLN A 254 2.48 16.55 3.50
N PRO A 255 2.88 16.77 4.77
CA PRO A 255 1.96 16.94 5.89
C PRO A 255 1.00 18.12 5.71
N LEU A 256 1.50 19.26 5.23
CA LEU A 256 0.65 20.43 4.99
C LEU A 256 -0.36 20.18 3.86
N VAL A 257 0.07 19.59 2.75
CA VAL A 257 -0.82 19.28 1.62
C VAL A 257 -1.88 18.27 2.04
N PHE A 258 -1.48 17.25 2.81
CA PHE A 258 -2.39 16.24 3.35
C PHE A 258 -3.45 16.88 4.25
N MET A 259 -3.06 17.69 5.23
CA MET A 259 -4.01 18.39 6.11
C MET A 259 -4.88 19.38 5.32
N ASP A 260 -4.32 20.15 4.38
CA ASP A 260 -5.09 21.05 3.53
C ASP A 260 -6.14 20.30 2.70
N CYS A 261 -5.84 19.09 2.20
CA CYS A 261 -6.79 18.32 1.40
C CYS A 261 -7.86 17.62 2.26
N PHE A 262 -7.46 16.92 3.32
CA PHE A 262 -8.35 16.08 4.10
C PHE A 262 -9.12 16.85 5.17
N LEU A 263 -8.54 17.92 5.71
CA LEU A 263 -9.06 18.60 6.90
C LEU A 263 -9.54 20.04 6.64
N ASP A 264 -8.99 20.78 5.68
CA ASP A 264 -9.36 22.20 5.44
C ASP A 264 -10.72 22.34 4.73
N ARG A 265 -11.79 22.02 5.47
CA ARG A 265 -13.19 22.01 5.04
C ARG A 265 -14.11 22.31 6.24
N GLU A 266 -15.31 22.79 5.98
CA GLU A 266 -16.27 23.12 7.05
C GLU A 266 -16.66 21.90 7.89
N GLU A 267 -16.90 20.77 7.24
CA GLU A 267 -17.22 19.50 7.90
C GLU A 267 -16.52 18.32 7.23
N ILE A 268 -16.02 17.39 8.06
CA ILE A 268 -15.43 16.14 7.59
C ILE A 268 -16.54 15.08 7.53
N SER A 269 -16.75 14.52 6.34
CA SER A 269 -17.72 13.44 6.15
C SER A 269 -17.43 12.25 7.05
N TYR A 270 -18.47 11.50 7.42
CA TYR A 270 -18.31 10.28 8.23
C TYR A 270 -17.28 9.30 7.65
N ARG A 271 -17.20 9.19 6.32
CA ARG A 271 -16.24 8.33 5.61
C ARG A 271 -14.81 8.80 5.80
N LEU A 272 -14.55 10.09 5.61
CA LEU A 272 -13.21 10.66 5.80
C LEU A 272 -12.77 10.65 7.26
N LYS A 273 -13.69 10.71 8.23
CA LYS A 273 -13.32 10.55 9.65
C LYS A 273 -12.61 9.22 9.92
N HIS A 274 -12.91 8.15 9.16
CA HIS A 274 -12.23 6.86 9.31
C HIS A 274 -10.72 6.92 9.03
N VAL A 275 -10.24 7.85 8.21
CA VAL A 275 -8.81 8.10 7.94
C VAL A 275 -8.04 8.45 9.22
N PHE A 276 -8.74 8.96 10.23
CA PHE A 276 -8.17 9.47 11.47
C PHE A 276 -8.48 8.62 12.70
N ASN A 277 -9.33 7.60 12.57
CA ASN A 277 -9.67 6.70 13.67
C ASN A 277 -8.44 5.94 14.20
N GLU A 278 -8.49 5.44 15.44
CA GLU A 278 -7.36 4.81 16.14
C GLU A 278 -6.61 3.73 15.35
N GLY A 279 -7.32 2.93 14.53
CA GLY A 279 -6.69 1.87 13.72
C GLY A 279 -5.87 2.36 12.52
N ILE A 280 -6.08 3.61 12.06
CA ILE A 280 -5.36 4.22 10.95
C ILE A 280 -4.55 5.41 11.48
N ASN A 281 -5.17 6.38 12.16
CA ASN A 281 -4.45 7.48 12.80
C ASN A 281 -3.42 8.14 11.86
N SER A 282 -3.86 8.57 10.67
CA SER A 282 -2.96 9.07 9.62
C SER A 282 -2.11 10.27 10.06
N LEU A 283 -2.50 10.98 11.13
CA LEU A 283 -1.75 12.12 11.68
C LEU A 283 -0.59 11.70 12.59
N LYS A 284 -0.49 10.42 12.97
CA LYS A 284 0.49 9.91 13.97
C LYS A 284 1.93 10.34 13.72
N ASN A 285 2.35 10.37 12.44
CA ASN A 285 3.72 10.66 12.05
C ASN A 285 3.96 12.14 11.69
N ILE A 286 2.95 13.00 11.83
CA ILE A 286 3.13 14.45 11.65
C ILE A 286 3.60 15.03 12.98
N GLU A 287 4.75 15.70 12.97
CA GLU A 287 5.27 16.36 14.17
C GLU A 287 4.26 17.37 14.72
N PRO A 288 3.95 17.39 16.04
CA PRO A 288 2.95 18.28 16.64
C PRO A 288 3.12 19.76 16.26
N LYS A 289 4.36 20.25 16.20
CA LYS A 289 4.66 21.64 15.77
C LYS A 289 4.19 21.96 14.35
N ILE A 290 4.16 20.97 13.43
CA ILE A 290 3.66 21.14 12.06
C ILE A 290 2.14 21.28 12.08
N ILE A 291 1.45 20.46 12.88
CA ILE A 291 0.00 20.53 13.09
C ILE A 291 -0.37 21.89 13.68
N LEU A 292 0.30 22.33 14.75
CA LEU A 292 0.06 23.63 15.35
C LEU A 292 0.33 24.79 14.38
N ARG A 293 1.41 24.71 13.59
CA ARG A 293 1.69 25.72 12.56
C ARG A 293 0.56 25.78 11.54
N TRP A 294 0.03 24.64 11.11
CA TRP A 294 -1.11 24.56 10.20
C TRP A 294 -2.37 25.18 10.84
N CYS A 295 -2.67 24.87 12.11
CA CYS A 295 -3.77 25.48 12.84
C CYS A 295 -3.65 27.00 12.93
N ASN A 296 -2.46 27.51 13.21
CA ASN A 296 -2.20 28.95 13.39
C ASN A 296 -2.41 29.80 12.14
N VAL A 297 -2.48 29.19 10.95
CA VAL A 297 -2.82 29.91 9.71
C VAL A 297 -4.30 30.34 9.70
N ASN A 298 -5.21 29.52 10.24
CA ASN A 298 -6.62 29.86 10.40
C ASN A 298 -7.17 29.28 11.72
N PRO A 299 -6.84 29.90 12.87
CA PRO A 299 -7.10 29.33 14.20
C PRO A 299 -8.57 29.02 14.46
N ASP A 300 -9.47 29.88 13.98
CA ASP A 300 -10.89 29.81 14.32
C ASP A 300 -11.59 28.60 13.67
N THR A 301 -11.04 28.06 12.58
CA THR A 301 -11.58 26.87 11.89
C THR A 301 -10.71 25.63 12.13
N ARG A 302 -9.38 25.77 12.06
CA ARG A 302 -8.46 24.61 12.05
C ARG A 302 -8.26 23.97 13.42
N PHE A 303 -8.29 24.74 14.52
CA PHE A 303 -8.28 24.16 15.87
C PHE A 303 -9.52 23.29 16.14
N PRO A 304 -10.76 23.76 15.88
CA PRO A 304 -11.94 22.91 15.97
C PRO A 304 -11.87 21.63 15.11
N ILE A 305 -11.41 21.75 13.86
CA ILE A 305 -11.31 20.62 12.94
C ILE A 305 -10.31 19.59 13.45
N ILE A 306 -9.08 20.00 13.80
CA ILE A 306 -8.06 19.06 14.25
C ILE A 306 -8.51 18.35 15.54
N SER A 307 -9.17 19.07 16.44
CA SER A 307 -9.68 18.49 17.69
C SER A 307 -10.81 17.49 17.50
N SER A 308 -11.45 17.47 16.32
CA SER A 308 -12.46 16.47 15.97
C SER A 308 -11.89 15.16 15.44
N VAL A 309 -10.59 15.10 15.12
CA VAL A 309 -9.95 13.94 14.47
C VAL A 309 -8.74 13.38 15.22
N ILE A 310 -8.07 14.18 16.06
CA ILE A 310 -6.94 13.65 16.83
C ILE A 310 -7.41 12.74 17.96
N ILE A 311 -6.54 11.82 18.35
CA ILE A 311 -6.69 11.01 19.56
C ILE A 311 -6.11 11.85 20.71
N PRO A 312 -6.94 12.38 21.63
CA PRO A 312 -6.48 13.42 22.53
C PRO A 312 -5.81 12.88 23.80
N ASN A 313 -5.95 11.58 24.09
CA ASN A 313 -5.42 10.93 25.28
C ASN A 313 -4.77 9.58 24.95
N TYR A 314 -3.94 9.10 25.88
CA TYR A 314 -3.36 7.76 25.82
C TYR A 314 -3.39 7.14 27.21
N ARG A 315 -3.28 5.81 27.27
CA ARG A 315 -3.13 5.09 28.52
C ARG A 315 -1.66 5.07 28.92
N ASN A 316 -1.32 5.61 30.08
CA ASN A 316 0.02 5.58 30.60
C ASN A 316 0.29 4.17 31.19
N GLU A 317 1.29 3.48 30.65
CA GLU A 317 1.64 2.11 31.06
C GLU A 317 2.15 2.02 32.50
N LYS A 318 2.77 3.08 33.02
CA LYS A 318 3.34 3.11 34.37
C LYS A 318 2.29 3.38 35.44
N THR A 319 1.38 4.31 35.19
CA THR A 319 0.33 4.69 36.16
C THR A 319 -0.95 3.89 35.98
N GLY A 320 -1.15 3.29 34.80
CA GLY A 320 -2.39 2.60 34.41
C GLY A 320 -3.57 3.54 34.10
N GLY A 321 -3.40 4.85 34.31
CA GLY A 321 -4.41 5.87 34.07
C GLY A 321 -4.32 6.48 32.67
N PHE A 322 -5.32 7.29 32.31
CA PHE A 322 -5.31 8.05 31.06
C PHE A 322 -4.70 9.44 31.26
N GLU A 323 -3.92 9.87 30.28
CA GLU A 323 -3.27 11.19 30.24
C GLU A 323 -3.57 11.91 28.93
N TRP A 324 -3.65 13.23 28.99
CA TRP A 324 -3.74 14.08 27.80
C TRP A 324 -2.45 13.97 26.98
N SER A 325 -2.60 13.80 25.67
CA SER A 325 -1.47 13.89 24.75
C SER A 325 -0.85 15.29 24.79
N SER A 326 0.45 15.39 24.47
CA SER A 326 1.15 16.68 24.37
C SER A 326 0.44 17.63 23.40
N LEU A 327 0.06 17.12 22.22
CA LEU A 327 -0.67 17.89 21.21
C LEU A 327 -2.04 18.37 21.72
N ALA A 328 -2.79 17.54 22.44
CA ALA A 328 -4.08 17.95 23.01
C ALA A 328 -3.92 19.10 24.02
N ASN A 329 -2.92 19.02 24.90
CA ASN A 329 -2.61 20.08 25.86
C ASN A 329 -2.24 21.39 25.15
N GLU A 330 -1.40 21.32 24.11
CA GLU A 330 -1.02 22.49 23.31
C GLU A 330 -2.23 23.12 22.61
N ILE A 331 -3.11 22.31 22.02
CA ILE A 331 -4.36 22.81 21.39
C ILE A 331 -5.29 23.46 22.42
N ILE A 332 -5.47 22.88 23.61
CA ILE A 332 -6.30 23.47 24.67
C ILE A 332 -5.74 24.83 25.09
N LYS A 333 -4.42 24.94 25.22
CA LYS A 333 -3.73 26.16 25.63
C LYS A 333 -3.80 27.27 24.58
N ASP A 334 -3.58 26.94 23.31
CA ASP A 334 -3.45 27.93 22.23
C ASP A 334 -4.81 28.33 21.62
N SER A 335 -5.88 27.56 21.89
CA SER A 335 -7.21 27.84 21.35
C SER A 335 -7.88 29.05 22.00
N LYS A 336 -8.46 29.92 21.18
CA LYS A 336 -9.35 31.01 21.63
C LYS A 336 -10.69 30.52 22.17
N LYS A 337 -11.06 29.27 21.86
CA LYS A 337 -12.34 28.65 22.22
C LYS A 337 -12.11 27.30 22.91
N PRO A 338 -11.46 27.27 24.09
CA PRO A 338 -11.04 26.02 24.73
C PRO A 338 -12.23 25.11 25.08
N VAL A 339 -13.40 25.68 25.40
CA VAL A 339 -14.63 24.92 25.65
C VAL A 339 -15.08 24.13 24.42
N GLU A 340 -14.98 24.71 23.23
CA GLU A 340 -15.33 24.00 21.99
C GLU A 340 -14.40 22.81 21.77
N ILE A 341 -13.10 23.02 21.98
CA ILE A 341 -12.06 21.98 21.87
C ILE A 341 -12.31 20.84 22.86
N LEU A 342 -12.54 21.18 24.14
CA LEU A 342 -12.78 20.21 25.20
C LEU A 342 -14.07 19.39 24.97
N ASN A 343 -15.12 20.02 24.43
CA ASN A 343 -16.34 19.30 24.04
C ASN A 343 -16.08 18.29 22.92
N ARG A 344 -15.18 18.59 21.97
CA ARG A 344 -14.76 17.63 20.93
C ARG A 344 -13.92 16.51 21.53
N PHE A 345 -12.96 16.81 22.40
CA PHE A 345 -12.16 15.77 23.05
C PHE A 345 -12.99 14.85 23.95
N LYS A 346 -14.03 15.37 24.60
CA LYS A 346 -14.97 14.57 25.41
C LYS A 346 -15.58 13.40 24.62
N THR A 347 -15.74 13.51 23.29
CA THR A 347 -16.30 12.39 22.50
C THR A 347 -15.43 11.14 22.56
N SER A 348 -14.13 11.27 22.84
CA SER A 348 -13.23 10.13 23.04
C SER A 348 -13.43 9.38 24.36
N PHE A 349 -14.20 9.95 25.30
CA PHE A 349 -14.39 9.36 26.63
C PHE A 349 -15.41 8.24 26.65
N ARG A 350 -16.32 8.22 25.66
CA ARG A 350 -17.34 7.20 25.47
C ARG A 350 -17.02 6.38 24.22
N PRO A 351 -16.40 5.20 24.34
CA PRO A 351 -16.09 4.38 23.17
C PRO A 351 -17.38 3.91 22.48
N ASN A 352 -17.34 3.84 21.14
CA ASN A 352 -18.48 3.34 20.33
C ASN A 352 -18.52 1.80 20.25
N SER A 353 -17.45 1.13 20.67
CA SER A 353 -17.34 -0.32 20.74
C SER A 353 -16.48 -0.65 21.96
N TRP A 354 -16.91 -1.63 22.76
CA TRP A 354 -16.22 -2.02 23.99
C TRP A 354 -16.44 -3.50 24.28
N SER A 355 -15.57 -4.05 25.13
CA SER A 355 -15.70 -5.39 25.71
C SER A 355 -15.65 -5.27 27.23
N GLY A 356 -16.55 -5.95 27.94
CA GLY A 356 -16.70 -5.80 29.39
C GLY A 356 -17.54 -4.58 29.76
N SER A 357 -17.17 -3.88 30.84
CA SER A 357 -17.93 -2.74 31.35
C SER A 357 -17.53 -1.41 30.70
N LEU A 358 -18.48 -0.79 29.98
CA LEU A 358 -18.39 0.57 29.47
C LEU A 358 -18.27 1.58 30.62
N ALA A 359 -19.03 1.39 31.70
CA ALA A 359 -18.96 2.26 32.86
C ALA A 359 -17.54 2.31 33.44
N LYS A 360 -16.86 1.17 33.54
CA LYS A 360 -15.46 1.11 33.98
C LYS A 360 -14.54 1.85 33.02
N MET A 361 -14.66 1.62 31.71
CA MET A 361 -13.83 2.30 30.70
C MET A 361 -14.00 3.83 30.71
N MET A 362 -15.23 4.32 30.95
CA MET A 362 -15.52 5.74 31.08
C MET A 362 -14.97 6.30 32.40
N GLN A 363 -15.11 5.57 33.50
CA GLN A 363 -14.57 5.95 34.82
C GLN A 363 -13.05 6.11 34.79
N GLU A 364 -12.33 5.24 34.09
CA GLU A 364 -10.87 5.33 33.93
C GLU A 364 -10.41 6.62 33.24
N ARG A 365 -11.27 7.23 32.41
CA ARG A 365 -11.00 8.49 31.71
C ARG A 365 -11.44 9.73 32.49
N MET A 366 -12.16 9.58 33.60
CA MET A 366 -12.63 10.69 34.42
C MET A 366 -11.48 11.61 34.89
N GLY A 367 -10.33 11.01 35.21
CA GLY A 367 -9.14 11.76 35.65
C GLY A 367 -8.68 12.84 34.67
N LEU A 368 -8.97 12.68 33.36
CA LEU A 368 -8.69 13.69 32.34
C LEU A 368 -9.51 14.98 32.54
N ILE A 369 -10.73 14.88 33.07
CA ILE A 369 -11.55 16.04 33.44
C ILE A 369 -11.13 16.56 34.80
N THR A 370 -10.93 15.68 35.78
CA THR A 370 -10.60 16.08 37.15
C THR A 370 -9.36 16.98 37.20
N ILE A 371 -8.32 16.69 36.42
CA ILE A 371 -7.09 17.50 36.38
C ILE A 371 -7.33 18.91 35.81
N LEU A 372 -8.36 19.12 34.99
CA LEU A 372 -8.70 20.43 34.42
C LEU A 372 -9.43 21.35 35.41
N LYS A 373 -9.90 20.83 36.55
CA LYS A 373 -10.52 21.64 37.63
C LYS A 373 -9.52 22.54 38.35
N THR A 374 -8.23 22.29 38.20
CA THR A 374 -7.16 23.13 38.76
C THR A 374 -6.48 23.94 37.67
N HIS A 375 -7.09 24.08 36.50
CA HIS A 375 -6.52 24.80 35.37
C HIS A 375 -6.53 26.32 35.61
N GLU A 376 -5.49 27.03 35.18
CA GLU A 376 -5.33 28.48 35.39
C GLU A 376 -6.42 29.32 34.70
N ASN A 377 -6.93 28.84 33.57
CA ASN A 377 -8.03 29.45 32.84
C ASN A 377 -9.38 29.10 33.51
N PRO A 378 -10.11 30.09 34.06
CA PRO A 378 -11.36 29.85 34.79
C PRO A 378 -12.45 29.23 33.89
N VAL A 379 -12.46 29.53 32.59
CA VAL A 379 -13.43 28.96 31.65
C VAL A 379 -13.24 27.45 31.48
N ILE A 380 -11.99 26.99 31.53
CA ILE A 380 -11.66 25.55 31.47
C ILE A 380 -12.02 24.86 32.78
N MET A 381 -11.74 25.52 33.91
CA MET A 381 -12.12 25.04 35.24
C MET A 381 -13.65 24.87 35.35
N ASP A 382 -14.42 25.88 34.99
CA ASP A 382 -15.89 25.84 34.99
C ASP A 382 -16.43 24.73 34.07
N TRP A 383 -15.82 24.54 32.90
CA TRP A 383 -16.18 23.42 32.01
C TRP A 383 -15.92 22.08 32.69
N ALA A 384 -14.76 21.92 33.34
CA ALA A 384 -14.36 20.68 33.98
C ALA A 384 -15.26 20.33 35.18
N GLU A 385 -15.64 21.30 36.01
CA GLU A 385 -16.56 21.09 37.13
C GLU A 385 -17.94 20.61 36.65
N ASN A 386 -18.48 21.26 35.62
CA ASN A 386 -19.79 20.92 35.06
C ASN A 386 -19.77 19.55 34.35
N LYS A 387 -18.75 19.27 33.54
CA LYS A 387 -18.63 17.99 32.81
C LYS A 387 -18.23 16.82 33.70
N GLU A 388 -17.48 17.10 34.77
CA GLU A 388 -17.41 16.36 36.03
C GLU A 388 -18.69 15.57 36.35
N ILE A 389 -19.68 16.37 36.71
CA ILE A 389 -20.96 15.93 37.25
C ILE A 389 -21.79 15.21 36.18
N GLU A 390 -21.77 15.72 34.95
CA GLU A 390 -22.50 15.11 33.82
C GLU A 390 -21.97 13.71 33.51
N LEU A 391 -20.64 13.56 33.40
CA LEU A 391 -20.03 12.26 33.10
C LEU A 391 -20.23 11.26 34.25
N TYR A 392 -20.18 11.73 35.50
CA TYR A 392 -20.46 10.88 36.66
C TYR A 392 -21.89 10.31 36.62
N LYS A 393 -22.89 11.16 36.34
CA LYS A 393 -24.29 10.71 36.20
C LYS A 393 -24.44 9.69 35.08
N GLU A 394 -23.84 9.96 33.92
CA GLU A 394 -23.87 9.05 32.77
C GLU A 394 -23.26 7.68 33.11
N ILE A 395 -22.12 7.66 33.83
CA ILE A 395 -21.49 6.41 34.28
C ILE A 395 -22.40 5.62 35.23
N GLU A 396 -23.04 6.29 36.20
CA GLU A 396 -23.95 5.61 37.14
C GLU A 396 -25.18 5.02 36.45
N ASP A 397 -25.72 5.70 35.44
CA ASP A 397 -26.83 5.17 34.65
C ASP A 397 -26.39 3.96 33.80
N ILE A 398 -25.19 4.00 33.22
CA ILE A 398 -24.61 2.85 32.51
C ILE A 398 -24.37 1.67 33.46
N LYS A 399 -23.86 1.89 34.69
CA LYS A 399 -23.68 0.81 35.67
C LYS A 399 -25.00 0.11 36.00
N LYS A 400 -26.07 0.87 36.22
CA LYS A 400 -27.40 0.31 36.48
C LYS A 400 -27.89 -0.53 35.30
N TRP A 401 -27.71 -0.02 34.08
CA TRP A 401 -28.09 -0.73 32.86
C TRP A 401 -27.28 -2.03 32.67
N GLU A 402 -25.96 -2.00 32.89
CA GLU A 402 -25.10 -3.19 32.82
C GLU A 402 -25.54 -4.26 33.82
N LEU A 403 -25.81 -3.87 35.08
CA LEU A 403 -26.30 -4.77 36.12
C LEU A 403 -27.66 -5.40 35.78
N SER A 404 -28.62 -4.60 35.26
CA SER A 404 -29.92 -5.15 34.84
C SER A 404 -29.78 -6.13 33.68
N PHE A 405 -28.91 -5.82 32.70
CA PHE A 405 -28.71 -6.65 31.52
C PHE A 405 -28.01 -7.98 31.88
N GLU A 406 -27.06 -7.96 32.81
CA GLU A 406 -26.44 -9.18 33.34
C GLU A 406 -27.45 -10.05 34.10
N SER A 407 -28.32 -9.45 34.91
CA SER A 407 -29.39 -10.17 35.63
C SER A 407 -30.36 -10.85 34.68
N GLU A 408 -30.91 -10.11 33.70
CA GLU A 408 -31.84 -10.65 32.69
C GLU A 408 -31.21 -11.76 31.83
N ARG A 409 -29.91 -11.64 31.55
CA ARG A 409 -29.19 -12.66 30.80
C ARG A 409 -29.05 -13.93 31.63
N ASN A 410 -28.66 -13.83 32.90
CA ASN A 410 -28.48 -14.99 33.78
C ASN A 410 -29.81 -15.70 34.07
N GLU A 411 -30.92 -14.97 34.22
CA GLU A 411 -32.27 -15.53 34.40
C GLU A 411 -32.81 -16.29 33.17
N ARG A 412 -32.22 -16.13 31.98
CA ARG A 412 -32.60 -16.87 30.76
C ARG A 412 -31.83 -18.17 30.53
N PHE A 413 -30.77 -18.42 31.31
CA PHE A 413 -29.94 -19.62 31.20
C PHE A 413 -30.15 -20.61 32.37
N GLU A 414 -30.93 -20.23 33.39
CA GLU A 414 -31.56 -21.15 34.36
C GLU A 414 -32.91 -21.64 33.82
#